data_AF-A0A8C3WTP6-F1
#
_entry.id   AF-A0A8C3WTP6-F1
#
_cell.length_a   1.000
_cell.length_b   1.000
_cell.length_c   1.000
_cell.angle_alpha   90.00
_cell.angle_beta   90.00
_cell.angle_gamma   90.00
#
_symmetry.space_group_name_H-M   'P 1'
#
loop_
_entity.id
_entity.type
_entity.pdbx_description
1 polymer ?
#
loop_
_entity_poly.entity_id
_entity_poly.type
_entity_poly.pdbx_seq_one_letter_code
_entity_poly.pdbx_strand_id
1 'polypeptide(L)'
;MAFSTGFRGAFAHVSRAFSQRHFSTTGSLAAIQKMTRVRVVDNSALGTTLYHRPPRCIHVYNKTGVGKVGDQILLAIKGQKKKALIVGHRMPGPRMSPRFDSNNVVLLEDNGNPVGTRIKTPIPSSLRQREGEFSKVLAIAQNFV
;
A
#
# COMPACT_ATOMS: atom_id res chain seq x y z
N MET A 1 18.56 26.70 -63.77
CA MET A 1 17.30 26.00 -64.12
C MET A 1 17.30 24.70 -63.32
N ALA A 2 16.35 24.32 -62.48
CA ALA A 2 14.90 24.45 -62.58
C ALA A 2 14.25 24.72 -61.20
N PHE A 3 13.06 25.31 -61.25
CA PHE A 3 12.16 25.55 -60.13
C PHE A 3 11.44 24.25 -59.74
N SER A 4 11.24 24.04 -58.44
CA SER A 4 10.06 23.30 -57.95
C SER A 4 9.69 23.75 -56.54
N THR A 5 8.52 24.36 -56.46
CA THR A 5 7.74 24.73 -55.28
C THR A 5 7.34 23.51 -54.45
N GLY A 6 7.39 23.60 -53.12
CA GLY A 6 6.96 22.50 -52.24
C GLY A 6 6.61 22.93 -50.84
N PHE A 7 5.40 23.49 -50.69
CA PHE A 7 4.50 23.40 -49.54
C PHE A 7 5.05 23.59 -48.11
N ARG A 8 4.60 24.69 -47.50
CA ARG A 8 4.55 24.92 -46.06
C ARG A 8 3.79 23.78 -45.36
N GLY A 9 4.52 22.89 -44.69
CA GLY A 9 3.97 22.03 -43.66
C GLY A 9 4.23 22.68 -42.30
N ALA A 10 3.23 23.36 -41.75
CA ALA A 10 3.27 23.75 -40.34
C ALA A 10 3.34 22.45 -39.52
N PHE A 11 4.46 22.21 -38.85
CA PHE A 11 4.55 21.20 -37.81
C PHE A 11 3.63 21.64 -36.68
N ALA A 12 2.37 21.24 -36.75
CA ALA A 12 1.45 21.35 -35.65
C ALA A 12 2.04 20.52 -34.51
N HIS A 13 2.66 21.20 -33.55
CA HIS A 13 2.90 20.66 -32.23
C HIS A 13 1.55 20.21 -31.69
N VAL A 14 1.25 18.91 -31.84
CA VAL A 14 0.16 18.28 -31.12
C VAL A 14 0.63 18.18 -29.68
N SER A 15 0.46 19.29 -28.96
CA SER A 15 0.48 19.30 -27.51
C SER A 15 -0.65 18.39 -27.07
N ARG A 16 -0.34 17.10 -26.87
CA ARG A 16 -1.16 16.22 -26.04
C ARG A 16 -1.19 16.88 -24.67
N ALA A 17 -2.19 17.71 -24.44
CA ALA A 17 -2.67 18.03 -23.13
C ALA A 17 -3.12 16.70 -22.53
N PHE A 18 -2.17 15.97 -21.93
CA PHE A 18 -2.48 14.89 -21.04
C PHE A 18 -3.24 15.54 -19.89
N SER A 19 -4.58 15.50 -20.01
CA SER A 19 -5.49 15.73 -18.90
C SER A 19 -4.88 15.02 -17.70
N GLN A 20 -4.40 15.81 -16.73
CA GLN A 20 -3.85 15.32 -15.48
C GLN A 20 -4.99 14.66 -14.73
N ARG A 21 -5.30 13.41 -15.09
CA ARG A 21 -6.19 12.58 -14.31
C ARG A 21 -5.51 12.39 -12.97
N HIS A 22 -6.21 12.73 -11.90
CA HIS A 22 -5.82 12.55 -10.49
C HIS A 22 -5.61 11.06 -10.09
N PHE A 23 -5.40 10.17 -11.04
CA PHE A 23 -5.15 8.75 -10.83
C PHE A 23 -3.67 8.48 -11.05
N SER A 24 -2.97 8.18 -9.96
CA SER A 24 -1.59 7.75 -10.04
C SER A 24 -1.54 6.34 -10.66
N THR A 25 -1.06 6.23 -11.90
CA THR A 25 -0.97 4.99 -12.67
C THR A 25 0.28 4.17 -12.35
N THR A 26 1.17 4.67 -11.48
CA THR A 26 2.39 3.93 -11.13
C THR A 26 2.04 2.62 -10.42
N GLY A 27 2.66 1.52 -10.86
CA GLY A 27 2.48 0.20 -10.26
C GLY A 27 2.76 0.24 -8.76
N SER A 28 1.98 -0.51 -7.99
CA SER A 28 2.31 -0.72 -6.57
C SER A 28 3.65 -1.44 -6.49
N LEU A 29 4.61 -0.83 -5.80
CA LEU A 29 5.88 -1.47 -5.48
C LEU A 29 5.60 -2.79 -4.75
N ALA A 30 6.34 -3.83 -5.13
CA ALA A 30 6.15 -5.16 -4.56
C ALA A 30 6.52 -5.22 -3.07
N ALA A 31 7.59 -4.50 -2.69
CA ALA A 31 8.01 -4.33 -1.30
C ALA A 31 7.40 -3.06 -0.69
N ILE A 32 7.10 -3.11 0.60
CA ILE A 32 6.56 -1.96 1.34
C ILE A 32 7.72 -1.08 1.80
N GLN A 33 7.75 0.17 1.34
CA GLN A 33 8.75 1.18 1.68
C GLN A 33 8.09 2.56 1.71
N LYS A 34 8.87 3.62 1.91
CA LYS A 34 8.34 4.99 1.88
C LYS A 34 7.62 5.27 0.55
N MET A 35 6.52 6.04 0.61
CA MET A 35 5.66 6.40 -0.51
C MET A 35 4.89 5.24 -1.17
N THR A 36 4.98 4.02 -0.63
CA THR A 36 4.18 2.90 -1.14
C THR A 36 2.71 3.06 -0.81
N ARG A 37 1.86 2.73 -1.78
CA ARG A 37 0.41 2.64 -1.59
C ARG A 37 0.08 1.28 -1.02
N VAL A 38 -0.77 1.28 -0.01
CA VAL A 38 -1.20 0.06 0.67
C VAL A 38 -2.72 -0.03 0.68
N ARG A 39 -3.23 -1.22 0.90
CA ARG A 39 -4.64 -1.48 1.12
C ARG A 39 -4.85 -1.71 2.61
N VAL A 40 -5.68 -0.88 3.23
CA VAL A 40 -6.13 -1.12 4.60
C VAL A 40 -7.22 -2.18 4.56
N VAL A 41 -7.11 -3.17 5.45
CA VAL A 41 -7.93 -4.39 5.38
C VAL A 41 -8.76 -4.64 6.64
N ASP A 42 -8.67 -3.73 7.59
CA ASP A 42 -9.58 -3.70 8.72
C ASP A 42 -10.92 -3.05 8.35
N ASN A 43 -11.93 -3.26 9.19
CA ASN A 43 -13.23 -2.61 9.09
C ASN A 43 -13.26 -1.23 9.79
N SER A 44 -12.11 -0.60 10.04
CA SER A 44 -12.09 0.69 10.72
C SER A 44 -12.78 1.76 9.86
N ALA A 45 -13.37 2.75 10.52
CA ALA A 45 -13.98 3.89 9.83
C ALA A 45 -12.94 4.62 8.97
N LEU A 46 -11.68 4.73 9.43
CA LEU A 46 -10.58 5.37 8.71
C LEU A 46 -10.19 4.62 7.43
N GLY A 47 -10.18 3.29 7.46
CA GLY A 47 -9.81 2.45 6.32
C GLY A 47 -10.90 2.31 5.26
N THR A 48 -12.17 2.26 5.68
CA THR A 48 -13.30 1.97 4.78
C THR A 48 -13.78 3.21 4.00
N THR A 49 -13.61 4.38 4.59
CA THR A 49 -14.14 5.62 4.03
C THR A 49 -13.27 6.16 2.89
N LEU A 50 -13.91 6.52 1.79
CA LEU A 50 -13.23 7.03 0.59
C LEU A 50 -12.53 8.37 0.88
N TYR A 51 -11.37 8.55 0.24
CA TYR A 51 -10.59 9.79 0.30
C TYR A 51 -9.91 10.04 -1.04
N HIS A 52 -9.70 11.31 -1.38
CA HIS A 52 -9.14 11.72 -2.66
C HIS A 52 -7.66 11.28 -2.86
N ARG A 53 -6.97 10.89 -1.77
CA ARG A 53 -5.61 10.34 -1.79
C ARG A 53 -5.59 8.94 -1.19
N PRO A 54 -4.94 7.95 -1.84
CA PRO A 54 -4.78 6.62 -1.27
C PRO A 54 -3.83 6.66 -0.06
N PRO A 55 -3.95 5.73 0.89
CA PRO A 55 -3.07 5.67 2.04
C PRO A 55 -1.65 5.31 1.61
N ARG A 56 -0.66 6.01 2.18
CA ARG A 56 0.76 5.84 1.84
C ARG A 56 1.63 5.63 3.07
N CYS A 57 2.60 4.74 2.97
CA CYS A 57 3.62 4.56 3.99
C CYS A 57 4.57 5.77 4.03
N ILE A 58 4.79 6.33 5.23
CA ILE A 58 5.72 7.44 5.47
C ILE A 58 7.04 6.91 6.03
N HIS A 59 6.96 5.94 6.94
CA HIS A 59 8.11 5.40 7.65
C HIS A 59 7.93 3.91 7.91
N VAL A 60 9.03 3.17 7.85
CA VAL A 60 9.08 1.75 8.22
C VAL A 60 9.95 1.67 9.47
N TYR A 61 9.45 1.05 10.54
CA TYR A 61 10.19 0.89 11.80
C TYR A 61 11.19 -0.26 11.69
N ASN A 62 12.15 -0.12 10.76
CA ASN A 62 13.23 -1.06 10.51
C ASN A 62 14.48 -0.29 10.04
N LYS A 63 15.66 -0.79 10.35
CA LYS A 63 16.95 -0.22 9.92
C LYS A 63 17.15 -0.32 8.41
N THR A 64 16.59 -1.34 7.75
CA THR A 64 16.75 -1.59 6.31
C THR A 64 15.91 -0.67 5.42
N GLY A 65 14.86 -0.05 5.97
CA GLY A 65 13.90 0.76 5.21
C GLY A 65 12.92 -0.04 4.33
N VAL A 66 12.99 -1.38 4.35
CA VAL A 66 12.08 -2.27 3.61
C VAL A 66 11.24 -3.07 4.61
N GLY A 67 9.92 -2.93 4.51
CA GLY A 67 8.94 -3.57 5.39
C GLY A 67 8.55 -4.97 4.92
N LYS A 68 8.62 -5.94 5.82
CA LYS A 68 8.16 -7.33 5.64
C LYS A 68 6.89 -7.59 6.45
N VAL A 69 6.27 -8.75 6.26
CA VAL A 69 5.15 -9.20 7.10
C VAL A 69 5.57 -9.20 8.58
N GLY A 70 4.74 -8.59 9.43
CA GLY A 70 4.98 -8.45 10.87
C GLY A 70 5.73 -7.18 11.27
N ASP A 71 6.22 -6.39 10.32
CA ASP A 71 6.84 -5.10 10.63
C ASP A 71 5.77 -4.01 10.83
N GLN A 72 6.08 -3.07 11.72
CA GLN A 72 5.27 -1.87 11.93
C GLN A 72 5.68 -0.77 10.95
N ILE A 73 4.69 -0.01 10.47
CA ILE A 73 4.89 1.14 9.61
C ILE A 73 4.06 2.33 10.09
N LEU A 74 4.51 3.54 9.75
CA LEU A 74 3.72 4.76 9.87
C LEU A 74 2.99 5.03 8.57
N LEU A 75 1.68 5.16 8.65
CA LEU A 75 0.78 5.34 7.52
C LEU A 75 0.14 6.73 7.55
N ALA A 76 0.12 7.40 6.39
CA ALA A 76 -0.72 8.56 6.16
C ALA A 76 -2.07 8.09 5.60
N ILE A 77 -3.15 8.30 6.35
CA ILE A 77 -4.52 8.03 5.92
C ILE A 77 -5.40 9.23 6.25
N LYS A 78 -6.15 9.73 5.26
CA LYS A 78 -7.05 10.89 5.41
C LYS A 78 -6.40 12.15 6.02
N GLY A 79 -5.12 12.38 5.71
CA GLY A 79 -4.35 13.49 6.30
C GLY A 79 -3.92 13.27 7.76
N GLN A 80 -4.19 12.11 8.35
CA GLN A 80 -3.76 11.72 9.69
C GLN A 80 -2.60 10.73 9.62
N LYS A 81 -1.76 10.75 10.66
CA LYS A 81 -0.71 9.75 10.90
C LYS A 81 -1.25 8.65 11.80
N LYS A 82 -1.13 7.39 11.39
CA LYS A 82 -1.48 6.21 12.20
C LYS A 82 -0.43 5.12 12.02
N LYS A 83 -0.18 4.34 13.08
CA LYS A 83 0.64 3.14 12.96
C LYS A 83 -0.16 2.05 12.21
N ALA A 84 0.54 1.16 11.55
CA ALA A 84 -0.06 0.01 10.90
C ALA A 84 0.88 -1.19 10.94
N LEU A 85 0.31 -2.38 10.94
CA LEU A 85 0.99 -3.66 10.83
C LEU A 85 0.92 -4.15 9.38
N ILE A 86 2.05 -4.60 8.84
CA ILE A 86 2.07 -5.29 7.55
C ILE A 86 1.59 -6.72 7.76
N VAL A 87 0.47 -7.07 7.12
CA VAL A 87 -0.11 -8.42 7.17
C VAL A 87 0.23 -9.21 5.91
N GLY A 88 0.38 -8.54 4.77
CA GLY A 88 0.74 -9.19 3.52
C GLY A 88 1.38 -8.23 2.54
N HIS A 89 2.28 -8.73 1.71
CA HIS A 89 2.91 -7.94 0.65
C HIS A 89 3.04 -8.76 -0.63
N ARG A 90 3.26 -8.05 -1.74
CA ARG A 90 3.38 -8.65 -3.08
C ARG A 90 4.76 -9.21 -3.40
N MET A 91 5.79 -8.74 -2.69
CA MET A 91 7.16 -9.24 -2.81
C MET A 91 7.19 -10.75 -2.50
N PRO A 92 7.85 -11.59 -3.32
CA PRO A 92 8.04 -12.99 -2.99
C PRO A 92 8.85 -13.12 -1.71
N GLY A 93 8.29 -13.85 -0.75
CA GLY A 93 8.90 -14.11 0.55
C GLY A 93 9.78 -15.37 0.57
N PRO A 94 10.19 -15.83 1.76
CA PRO A 94 10.85 -17.11 1.92
C PRO A 94 9.94 -18.28 1.48
N ARG A 95 10.56 -19.46 1.28
CA ARG A 95 9.81 -20.69 0.98
C ARG A 95 8.79 -20.96 2.09
N MET A 96 7.64 -21.52 1.71
CA MET A 96 6.52 -21.81 2.63
C MET A 96 5.87 -20.56 3.25
N SER A 97 6.04 -19.37 2.64
CA SER A 97 5.27 -18.17 3.02
C SER A 97 4.24 -17.81 1.94
N PRO A 98 3.03 -17.36 2.32
CA PRO A 98 2.04 -16.95 1.35
C PRO A 98 2.44 -15.63 0.68
N ARG A 99 2.18 -15.55 -0.62
CA ARG A 99 2.32 -14.33 -1.40
C ARG A 99 0.94 -13.77 -1.71
N PHE A 100 0.75 -12.48 -1.43
CA PHE A 100 -0.51 -11.79 -1.70
C PHE A 100 -0.41 -10.95 -2.97
N ASP A 101 -1.53 -10.71 -3.64
CA ASP A 101 -1.54 -9.82 -4.81
C ASP A 101 -1.49 -8.34 -4.43
N SER A 102 -2.03 -8.00 -3.25
CA SER A 102 -2.07 -6.64 -2.70
C SER A 102 -1.22 -6.49 -1.44
N ASN A 103 -0.67 -5.29 -1.25
CA ASN A 103 0.01 -4.90 -0.02
C ASN A 103 -1.05 -4.61 1.05
N ASN A 104 -1.24 -5.54 1.97
CA ASN A 104 -2.29 -5.56 2.96
C ASN A 104 -1.76 -5.09 4.32
N VAL A 105 -2.44 -4.12 4.92
CA VAL A 105 -2.10 -3.57 6.23
C VAL A 105 -3.31 -3.47 7.14
N VAL A 106 -3.06 -3.55 8.45
CA VAL A 106 -4.05 -3.36 9.51
C VAL A 106 -3.64 -2.16 10.34
N LEU A 107 -4.56 -1.25 10.65
CA LEU A 107 -4.26 -0.07 11.46
C LEU A 107 -4.09 -0.44 12.93
N LEU A 108 -3.05 0.15 13.52
CA LEU A 108 -2.73 0.03 14.93
C LEU A 108 -2.79 1.40 15.61
N GLU A 109 -3.14 1.39 16.88
CA GLU A 109 -2.93 2.49 17.79
C GLU A 109 -1.47 2.55 18.24
N ASP A 110 -1.10 3.63 18.93
CA ASP A 110 0.26 3.79 19.46
C ASP A 110 0.61 2.73 20.50
N ASN A 111 -0.41 2.20 21.18
CA ASN A 111 -0.35 1.12 22.17
C ASN A 111 -0.24 -0.29 21.56
N GLY A 112 -0.27 -0.43 20.22
CA GLY A 112 -0.25 -1.72 19.54
C GLY A 112 -1.61 -2.44 19.44
N ASN A 113 -2.68 -1.83 19.96
CA ASN A 113 -4.04 -2.35 19.77
C ASN A 113 -4.52 -2.13 18.33
N PRO A 114 -5.28 -3.06 17.74
CA PRO A 114 -5.92 -2.83 16.45
C PRO A 114 -7.01 -1.76 16.56
N VAL A 115 -7.09 -0.89 15.55
CA VAL A 115 -8.16 0.13 15.46
C VAL A 115 -9.47 -0.48 14.98
N GLY A 116 -9.39 -1.50 14.12
CA GLY A 116 -10.55 -2.24 13.63
C GLY A 116 -10.92 -3.42 14.52
N THR A 117 -12.17 -3.87 14.39
CA THR A 117 -12.76 -4.97 15.17
C THR A 117 -12.80 -6.28 14.40
N ARG A 118 -12.69 -6.27 13.06
CA ARG A 118 -12.81 -7.47 12.21
C ARG A 118 -11.87 -7.38 11.01
N ILE A 119 -11.12 -8.46 10.77
CA ILE A 119 -10.29 -8.62 9.56
C ILE A 119 -10.82 -9.82 8.77
N LYS A 120 -11.41 -9.55 7.60
CA LYS A 120 -12.00 -10.60 6.74
C LYS A 120 -10.97 -11.30 5.84
N THR A 121 -9.88 -10.61 5.51
CA THR A 121 -8.85 -11.19 4.64
C THR A 121 -8.00 -12.21 5.36
N PRO A 122 -7.48 -13.21 4.64
CA PRO A 122 -6.56 -14.17 5.21
C PRO A 122 -5.29 -13.50 5.73
N ILE A 123 -4.87 -13.92 6.92
CA ILE A 123 -3.63 -13.50 7.59
C ILE A 123 -2.63 -14.66 7.54
N PRO A 124 -1.34 -14.41 7.25
CA PRO A 124 -0.34 -15.47 7.28
C PRO A 124 -0.14 -16.02 8.70
N SER A 125 -0.11 -17.35 8.81
CA SER A 125 0.16 -18.10 10.04
C SER A 125 1.51 -17.76 10.68
N SER A 126 2.47 -17.25 9.89
CA SER A 126 3.77 -16.76 10.38
C SER A 126 3.65 -15.66 11.44
N LEU A 127 2.54 -14.90 11.47
CA LEU A 127 2.32 -13.86 12.47
C LEU A 127 2.01 -14.41 13.87
N ARG A 128 1.60 -15.69 13.98
CA ARG A 128 1.35 -16.33 15.29
C ARG A 128 2.62 -16.51 16.12
N GLN A 129 3.79 -16.57 15.49
CA GLN A 129 5.06 -16.61 16.22
C GLN A 129 5.30 -15.37 17.09
N ARG A 130 4.59 -14.27 16.80
CA ARG A 130 4.66 -12.99 17.54
C ARG A 130 3.39 -12.74 18.36
N GLU A 131 2.80 -13.80 18.91
CA GLU A 131 1.55 -13.71 19.68
C GLU A 131 1.63 -12.69 20.83
N GLY A 132 2.78 -12.50 21.48
CA GLY A 132 2.90 -11.51 22.57
C GLY A 132 2.56 -10.07 22.15
N GLU A 133 3.11 -9.59 21.03
CA GLU A 133 2.94 -8.19 20.59
C GLU A 133 1.61 -7.95 19.87
N PHE A 134 1.10 -8.95 19.14
CA PHE A 134 -0.05 -8.80 18.24
C PHE A 134 -1.22 -9.71 18.62
N SER A 135 -1.29 -10.18 19.87
CA SER A 135 -2.38 -11.04 20.40
C SER A 135 -3.77 -10.56 19.98
N LYS A 136 -4.07 -9.27 20.18
CA LYS A 136 -5.38 -8.70 19.88
C LYS A 136 -5.69 -8.66 18.37
N VAL A 137 -4.68 -8.48 17.54
CA VAL A 137 -4.82 -8.51 16.08
C VAL A 137 -5.16 -9.93 15.62
N LEU A 138 -4.45 -10.92 16.15
CA LEU A 138 -4.66 -12.33 15.83
C LEU A 138 -6.03 -12.84 16.31
N ALA A 139 -6.51 -12.38 17.47
CA ALA A 139 -7.83 -12.74 17.99
C ALA A 139 -8.99 -12.24 17.10
N ILE A 140 -8.78 -11.15 16.36
CA ILE A 140 -9.77 -10.52 15.47
C ILE A 140 -9.75 -11.12 14.05
N ALA A 141 -8.69 -11.84 13.71
CA ALA A 141 -8.50 -12.43 12.39
C ALA A 141 -9.37 -13.68 12.19
N GLN A 142 -10.07 -13.75 11.06
CA GLN A 142 -11.00 -14.86 10.80
C GLN A 142 -10.35 -16.04 10.07
N ASN A 143 -9.51 -15.75 9.07
CA ASN A 143 -8.94 -16.75 8.17
C ASN A 143 -7.41 -16.69 8.26
N PHE A 144 -6.78 -17.87 8.22
CA PHE A 144 -5.32 -18.01 8.24
C PHE A 144 -4.83 -18.83 7.04
N VAL A 145 -3.66 -18.48 6.52
CA VAL A 145 -2.98 -19.15 5.40
C VAL A 145 -1.52 -19.42 5.75
#